data_AF-A0A351A6N3-F1
#
_entry.id   AF-A0A351A6N3-F1
#
_cell.length_a   1.000
_cell.length_b   1.000
_cell.length_c   1.000
_cell.angle_alpha   90.00
_cell.angle_beta   90.00
_cell.angle_gamma   90.00
#
_symmetry.space_group_name_H-M   'P 1'
#
loop_
_entity.id
_entity.type
_entity.pdbx_description
1 polymer ?
#
loop_
_entity_poly.entity_id
_entity_poly.type
_entity_poly.pdbx_seq_one_letter_code
_entity_poly.pdbx_strand_id
1 'polypeptide(L)'
;SRALQFFFTSTQFNQVDHIVLAGGCAVMPGLGDVVGARTQVDTIIANPFAGMTINAKLRPKSLLADAPSLMAACGLALRRFDA
;
A
#
# COMPACT_ATOMS: atom_id res chain seq x y z
N SER A 1 1.50 0.91 18.45
CA SER A 1 1.49 -0.13 17.40
C SER A 1 2.54 -1.20 17.75
N ARG A 2 2.14 -2.46 17.93
CA ARG A 2 3.05 -3.54 18.39
C ARG A 2 4.08 -3.95 17.33
N ALA A 3 3.70 -3.98 16.06
CA ALA A 3 4.60 -4.33 14.97
C ALA A 3 5.74 -3.31 14.79
N LEU A 4 5.42 -2.01 14.87
CA LEU A 4 6.45 -0.95 14.81
C LEU A 4 7.40 -1.03 16.01
N GLN A 5 6.88 -1.28 17.21
CA GLN A 5 7.72 -1.50 18.39
C GLN A 5 8.68 -2.67 18.18
N PHE A 6 8.19 -3.82 17.68
CA PHE A 6 9.05 -4.95 17.37
C PHE A 6 10.10 -4.64 16.30
N PHE A 7 9.74 -3.88 15.26
CA PHE A 7 10.69 -3.45 14.23
C PHE A 7 11.81 -2.59 14.83
N PHE A 8 11.48 -1.61 15.68
CA PHE A 8 12.47 -0.74 16.32
C PHE A 8 13.34 -1.47 17.34
N THR A 9 12.83 -2.50 18.04
CA THR A 9 13.66 -3.27 18.99
C THR A 9 14.52 -4.35 18.32
N SER A 10 14.22 -4.73 17.07
CA SER A 10 14.89 -5.82 16.35
C SER A 10 15.80 -5.34 15.23
N THR A 11 15.85 -4.04 14.95
CA THR A 11 16.67 -3.44 13.90
C THR A 11 17.40 -2.21 14.45
N GLN A 12 18.35 -1.69 13.68
CA GLN A 12 19.03 -0.43 13.99
C GLN A 12 18.19 0.82 13.64
N PHE A 13 17.03 0.64 13.00
CA PHE A 13 16.17 1.74 12.59
C PHE A 13 15.21 2.10 13.71
N ASN A 14 15.13 3.39 14.04
CA ASN A 14 14.27 3.90 15.12
C ASN A 14 13.09 4.75 14.60
N GLN A 15 12.99 4.92 13.29
CA GLN A 15 11.95 5.69 12.63
C GLN A 15 11.54 5.01 11.32
N VAL A 16 10.29 5.21 10.93
CA VAL A 16 9.77 4.90 9.60
C VAL A 16 9.20 6.18 9.00
N ASP A 17 9.47 6.43 7.72
CA ASP A 17 9.01 7.65 7.05
C ASP A 17 7.54 7.54 6.62
N HIS A 18 7.17 6.38 6.06
CA HIS A 18 5.83 6.13 5.54
C HIS A 18 5.29 4.75 5.91
N ILE A 19 3.97 4.68 6.10
CA ILE A 19 3.20 3.45 6.19
C ILE A 19 2.37 3.33 4.90
N VAL A 20 2.60 2.26 4.16
CA VAL A 20 1.83 1.96 2.94
C VAL A 20 0.77 0.90 3.26
N LEU A 21 -0.50 1.27 3.20
CA LEU A 21 -1.62 0.36 3.44
C LEU A 21 -2.03 -0.34 2.15
N ALA A 22 -1.93 -1.67 2.15
CA ALA A 22 -2.34 -2.54 1.04
C ALA A 22 -3.39 -3.57 1.50
N GLY A 23 -3.97 -4.28 0.54
CA GLY A 23 -5.03 -5.26 0.75
C GLY A 23 -6.44 -4.66 0.65
N GLY A 24 -7.45 -5.52 0.60
CA GLY A 24 -8.85 -5.11 0.43
C GLY A 24 -9.36 -4.18 1.53
N CYS A 25 -8.90 -4.35 2.78
CA CYS A 25 -9.32 -3.48 3.88
C CYS A 25 -8.74 -2.07 3.82
N ALA A 26 -7.69 -1.82 3.03
CA ALA A 26 -7.07 -0.50 2.91
C ALA A 26 -8.02 0.56 2.31
N VAL A 27 -9.07 0.13 1.60
CA VAL A 27 -10.08 1.03 1.00
C VAL A 27 -11.12 1.51 2.00
N MET A 28 -11.07 1.03 3.25
CA MET A 28 -12.02 1.43 4.28
C MET A 28 -11.89 2.94 4.55
N PRO A 29 -12.98 3.71 4.44
CA PRO A 29 -12.95 5.15 4.67
C PRO A 29 -12.38 5.50 6.05
N GLY A 30 -11.45 6.45 6.11
CA GLY A 30 -10.82 6.91 7.35
C GLY A 30 -9.78 5.97 7.97
N LEU A 31 -9.55 4.78 7.40
CA LEU A 31 -8.56 3.84 7.95
C LEU A 31 -7.14 4.45 7.91
N GLY A 32 -6.76 5.07 6.79
CA GLY A 32 -5.46 5.73 6.64
C GLY A 32 -5.25 6.81 7.70
N ASP A 33 -6.25 7.65 7.93
CA ASP A 33 -6.21 8.72 8.92
C ASP A 33 -6.08 8.18 10.35
N VAL A 34 -6.85 7.13 10.68
CA VAL A 34 -6.81 6.50 12.00
C VAL A 34 -5.45 5.85 12.26
N VAL A 35 -4.88 5.17 11.26
CA VAL A 35 -3.54 4.59 11.36
C VAL A 35 -2.51 5.69 11.55
N GLY A 36 -2.49 6.71 10.68
CA GLY A 36 -1.54 7.83 10.75
C GLY A 36 -1.63 8.60 12.05
N ALA A 37 -2.83 8.89 12.55
CA ALA A 37 -3.03 9.55 13.83
C ALA A 37 -2.51 8.71 15.02
N ARG A 38 -2.67 7.38 14.98
CA ARG A 38 -2.22 6.50 16.06
C ARG A 38 -0.71 6.21 16.01
N THR A 39 -0.12 6.20 14.82
CA THR A 39 1.32 5.90 14.66
C THR A 39 2.18 7.15 14.62
N GLN A 40 1.59 8.33 14.34
CA GLN A 40 2.31 9.57 14.05
C GLN A 40 3.29 9.41 12.88
N VAL A 41 2.92 8.58 11.90
CA VAL A 41 3.69 8.31 10.68
C VAL A 41 2.81 8.59 9.48
N ASP A 42 3.37 9.23 8.46
CA ASP A 42 2.64 9.50 7.23
C ASP A 42 2.13 8.20 6.61
N THR A 43 0.83 8.13 6.35
CA THR A 43 0.16 6.88 5.97
C THR A 43 -0.55 7.06 4.64
N ILE A 44 -0.18 6.23 3.66
CA ILE A 44 -0.67 6.30 2.29
C ILE A 44 -1.37 5.00 1.88
N ILE A 45 -2.41 5.09 1.06
CA ILE A 45 -3.08 3.93 0.47
C ILE A 45 -2.32 3.50 -0.78
N ALA A 46 -1.97 2.21 -0.85
CA ALA A 46 -1.20 1.65 -1.95
C ALA A 46 -1.96 1.72 -3.29
N ASN A 47 -1.32 2.23 -4.33
CA ASN A 47 -1.82 2.14 -5.70
C ASN A 47 -0.70 1.63 -6.63
N PRO A 48 -0.67 0.33 -6.97
CA PRO A 48 0.35 -0.23 -7.85
C PRO A 48 0.25 0.27 -9.30
N PHE A 49 -0.88 0.84 -9.70
CA PHE A 49 -1.11 1.29 -11.08
C PHE A 49 -0.77 2.77 -11.30
N ALA A 50 -0.30 3.48 -10.25
CA ALA A 50 0.15 4.84 -10.37
C ALA A 50 1.32 4.92 -11.38
N GLY A 51 1.16 5.71 -12.45
CA GLY A 51 2.15 5.82 -13.52
C GLY A 51 2.08 4.72 -14.59
N MET A 52 1.14 3.78 -14.52
CA MET A 52 0.94 2.76 -15.56
C MET A 52 -0.05 3.24 -16.63
N THR A 53 0.18 2.85 -17.89
CA THR A 53 -0.80 3.05 -18.97
C THR A 53 -1.95 2.05 -18.83
N ILE A 54 -3.18 2.57 -18.64
CA ILE A 54 -4.38 1.76 -18.52
C ILE A 54 -4.98 1.50 -19.92
N ASN A 55 -5.20 0.24 -20.26
CA ASN A 55 -5.85 -0.15 -21.52
C ASN A 55 -7.31 0.35 -21.56
N ALA A 56 -7.77 0.85 -22.70
CA ALA A 56 -9.13 1.37 -22.90
C ALA A 56 -10.25 0.34 -22.61
N LYS A 57 -9.95 -0.97 -22.63
CA LYS A 57 -10.91 -2.02 -22.26
C LYS A 57 -11.18 -2.10 -20.75
N LEU A 58 -10.32 -1.49 -19.92
CA LEU A 58 -10.46 -1.49 -18.47
C LEU A 58 -11.27 -0.29 -18.01
N ARG A 59 -12.05 -0.47 -16.94
CA ARG A 59 -12.77 0.62 -16.27
C ARG A 59 -11.86 1.23 -15.20
N PRO A 60 -11.32 2.45 -15.38
CA PRO A 60 -10.29 2.99 -14.47
C PRO A 60 -10.79 3.15 -13.04
N LYS A 61 -12.06 3.55 -12.85
CA LYS A 61 -12.67 3.72 -11.52
C LYS A 61 -12.71 2.42 -10.72
N SER A 62 -13.11 1.32 -11.36
CA SER A 62 -13.14 0.00 -10.71
C SER A 62 -11.74 -0.49 -10.39
N LEU A 63 -10.79 -0.30 -11.32
CA LEU A 63 -9.39 -0.66 -11.10
C LEU A 63 -8.78 0.08 -9.90
N LEU A 64 -9.03 1.38 -9.78
CA LEU A 64 -8.53 2.19 -8.67
C LEU A 64 -9.17 1.82 -7.32
N ALA A 65 -10.45 1.43 -7.33
CA ALA A 65 -11.12 0.94 -6.12
C ALA A 65 -10.49 -0.37 -5.61
N ASP A 66 -10.12 -1.27 -6.51
CA ASP A 66 -9.51 -2.55 -6.14
C ASP A 66 -7.97 -2.48 -6.04
N ALA A 67 -7.36 -1.35 -6.40
CA ALA A 67 -5.91 -1.18 -6.54
C ALA A 67 -5.09 -1.64 -5.31
N PRO A 68 -5.45 -1.29 -4.06
CA PRO A 68 -4.68 -1.71 -2.90
C PRO A 68 -4.69 -3.24 -2.72
N SER A 69 -5.77 -3.92 -3.12
CA SER A 69 -5.90 -5.38 -3.05
C SER A 69 -5.08 -6.11 -4.12
N LEU A 70 -4.79 -5.43 -5.23
CA LEU A 70 -4.09 -5.99 -6.39
C LEU A 70 -2.57 -5.87 -6.30
N MET A 71 -2.01 -5.34 -5.21
CA MET A 71 -0.55 -5.21 -5.00
C MET A 71 0.21 -6.51 -5.24
N ALA A 72 -0.26 -7.63 -4.66
CA ALA A 72 0.41 -8.93 -4.83
C ALA A 72 0.30 -9.46 -6.27
N ALA A 73 -0.88 -9.36 -6.89
CA ALA A 73 -1.10 -9.79 -8.26
C ALA A 73 -0.27 -8.96 -9.26
N CYS A 74 -0.18 -7.65 -9.03
CA CYS A 74 0.68 -6.75 -9.79
C CYS A 74 2.16 -7.16 -9.68
N GLY A 75 2.66 -7.40 -8.47
CA GLY A 75 4.04 -7.88 -8.26
C GLY A 75 4.33 -9.22 -8.96
N LEU A 76 3.39 -10.17 -8.93
CA LEU A 76 3.53 -11.43 -9.66
C LEU A 76 3.61 -11.24 -11.18
N ALA A 77 2.80 -10.32 -11.73
CA ALA A 77 2.87 -9.99 -13.16
C ALA A 77 4.17 -9.28 -13.53
N LEU A 78 4.69 -8.41 -12.64
CA LEU A 78 5.94 -7.68 -12.84
C LEU A 78 7.17 -8.60 -12.88
N ARG A 79 7.12 -9.75 -12.19
CA ARG A 79 8.22 -10.73 -12.15
C ARG A 79 8.69 -11.21 -13.53
N ARG A 80 7.84 -11.12 -14.56
CA ARG A 80 8.21 -11.49 -15.94
C ARG A 80 9.17 -10.48 -16.60
N PHE A 81 9.22 -9.24 -16.12
CA PHE A 81 10.00 -8.16 -16.73
C PHE A 81 11.37 -7.93 -16.05
N ASP A 82 11.61 -8.57 -14.91
CA ASP A 82 12.89 -8.57 -14.18
C ASP A 82 13.82 -9.74 -14.55
N ALA A 83 13.46 -10.53 -15.56
CA ALA A 83 14.24 -11.68 -16.06
C ALA A 83 15.01 -11.33 -17.34
#